data_AF-A0A1X7TJR0-F1
#
_entry.id   AF-A0A1X7TJR0-F1
#
_cell.length_a   1.000
_cell.length_b   1.000
_cell.length_c   1.000
_cell.angle_alpha   90.00
_cell.angle_beta   90.00
_cell.angle_gamma   90.00
#
_symmetry.space_group_name_H-M   'P 1'
#
loop_
_entity.id
_entity.type
_entity.pdbx_description
1 polymer ?
#
loop_
_entity_poly.entity_id
_entity_poly.type
_entity_poly.pdbx_seq_one_letter_code
_entity_poly.pdbx_strand_id
1 'polypeptide(L)'
;MKILLVTQILLYIARYKEEYAMVISDASVIKNDLSTVEKKVVGLNVSSATTPELLLKRFDHYCEYKRAPNGVVMAPSQLGKWLVLFCDEINLPDLEKYGTQRIISFLRQIVKHGGFYSTSDHTWVTIERIQFVGACNPPTDRGRKPLSHRYSML
;
A
#
# COMPACT_ATOMS: atom_id res chain seq x y z
N MET A 1 17.10 -54.62 -23.64
CA MET A 1 16.98 -53.20 -24.06
C MET A 1 15.63 -52.56 -23.72
N LYS A 2 14.47 -53.17 -24.06
CA LYS A 2 13.13 -52.57 -23.79
C LYS A 2 12.77 -52.38 -22.30
N ILE A 3 13.17 -53.28 -21.40
CA ILE A 3 12.87 -53.20 -19.95
C ILE A 3 13.55 -51.99 -19.29
N LEU A 4 14.83 -51.74 -19.63
CA LEU A 4 15.58 -50.58 -19.12
C LEU A 4 14.90 -49.24 -19.49
N LEU A 5 14.38 -49.13 -20.71
CA LEU A 5 13.69 -47.93 -21.17
C LEU A 5 12.38 -47.68 -20.39
N VAL A 6 11.61 -48.73 -20.12
CA VAL A 6 10.37 -48.63 -19.32
C VAL A 6 10.70 -48.18 -17.90
N THR A 7 11.73 -48.74 -17.27
CA THR A 7 12.15 -48.34 -15.91
C THR A 7 12.62 -46.88 -15.88
N GLN A 8 13.37 -46.41 -16.89
CA GLN A 8 13.79 -45.01 -16.98
C GLN A 8 12.61 -44.05 -17.13
N ILE A 9 11.62 -44.39 -17.96
CA ILE A 9 10.40 -43.57 -18.14
C ILE A 9 9.60 -43.51 -16.82
N LEU A 10 9.45 -44.63 -16.11
CA LEU A 10 8.73 -44.66 -14.83
C LEU A 10 9.43 -43.81 -13.76
N LEU A 11 10.77 -43.86 -13.67
CA LEU A 11 11.55 -43.01 -12.77
C LEU A 11 11.38 -41.52 -13.12
N TYR A 12 11.37 -41.19 -14.40
CA TYR A 12 11.15 -39.82 -14.85
C TYR A 12 9.75 -39.31 -14.48
N ILE A 13 8.72 -40.13 -14.69
CA ILE A 13 7.33 -39.79 -14.30
C ILE A 13 7.22 -39.64 -12.78
N ALA A 14 7.85 -40.52 -12.00
CA ALA A 14 7.84 -40.42 -10.53
C ALA A 14 8.48 -39.10 -10.07
N ARG A 15 9.66 -38.76 -10.60
CA ARG A 15 10.34 -37.49 -10.32
C ARG A 15 9.48 -36.28 -10.71
N TYR A 16 8.85 -36.31 -11.89
CA TYR A 16 7.95 -35.23 -12.32
C TYR A 16 6.75 -35.07 -11.39
N LYS A 17 6.19 -36.16 -10.87
CA LYS A 17 5.10 -36.11 -9.90
C LYS A 17 5.54 -35.47 -8.58
N GLU A 18 6.75 -35.76 -8.10
CA GLU A 18 7.31 -35.13 -6.89
C GLU A 18 7.57 -33.64 -7.08
N GLU A 19 8.19 -33.25 -8.19
CA GLU A 19 8.42 -31.84 -8.53
C GLU A 19 7.09 -31.07 -8.65
N TYR A 20 6.08 -31.66 -9.27
CA TYR A 20 4.74 -31.06 -9.38
C TYR A 20 4.03 -30.94 -8.03
N ALA A 21 4.16 -31.94 -7.15
CA ALA A 21 3.60 -31.92 -5.80
C ALA A 21 4.24 -30.80 -4.94
N MET A 22 5.55 -30.58 -5.05
CA MET A 22 6.22 -29.46 -4.39
C MET A 22 5.67 -28.12 -4.87
N VAL A 23 5.57 -27.91 -6.18
CA VAL A 23 5.04 -26.65 -6.75
C VAL A 23 3.60 -26.38 -6.26
N ILE A 24 2.74 -27.40 -6.17
CA ILE A 24 1.40 -27.25 -5.62
C ILE A 24 1.45 -26.85 -4.14
N SER A 25 2.32 -27.48 -3.35
CA SER A 25 2.51 -27.16 -1.94
C SER A 25 2.94 -25.70 -1.76
N ASP A 26 3.94 -25.24 -2.52
CA ASP A 26 4.43 -23.87 -2.47
C ASP A 26 3.32 -22.87 -2.85
N ALA A 27 2.55 -23.16 -3.91
CA ALA A 27 1.41 -22.35 -4.29
C ALA A 27 0.34 -22.27 -3.19
N SER A 28 0.11 -23.36 -2.45
CA SER A 28 -0.81 -23.38 -1.32
C SER A 28 -0.31 -22.53 -0.15
N VAL A 29 0.99 -22.54 0.13
CA VAL A 29 1.61 -21.69 1.17
C VAL A 29 1.44 -20.22 0.81
N ILE A 30 1.81 -19.84 -0.43
CA ILE A 30 1.67 -18.46 -0.93
C ILE A 30 0.23 -17.98 -0.83
N LYS A 31 -0.74 -18.82 -1.20
CA LYS A 31 -2.17 -18.47 -1.10
C LYS A 31 -2.62 -18.23 0.35
N ASN A 32 -2.14 -19.04 1.28
CA ASN A 32 -2.45 -18.89 2.70
C ASN A 32 -1.83 -17.61 3.28
N ASP A 33 -0.58 -17.32 2.93
CA ASP A 33 0.11 -16.09 3.35
C ASP A 33 -0.59 -14.85 2.80
N LEU A 34 -0.97 -14.86 1.51
CA LEU A 34 -1.72 -13.77 0.89
C LEU A 34 -3.05 -13.53 1.60
N SER A 35 -3.80 -14.61 1.90
CA SER A 35 -5.08 -14.49 2.64
C SER A 35 -4.89 -13.92 4.05
N THR A 36 -3.74 -14.18 4.67
CA THR A 36 -3.40 -13.67 6.00
C THR A 36 -3.09 -12.18 5.94
N VAL A 37 -2.39 -11.73 4.90
CA VAL A 37 -2.11 -10.32 4.65
C VAL A 37 -3.40 -9.56 4.36
N GLU A 38 -4.25 -10.06 3.47
CA GLU A 38 -5.54 -9.43 3.11
C GLU A 38 -6.45 -9.22 4.33
N LYS A 39 -6.48 -10.18 5.26
CA LYS A 39 -7.26 -10.03 6.50
C LYS A 39 -6.75 -8.91 7.41
N LYS A 40 -5.46 -8.59 7.33
CA LYS A 40 -4.79 -7.59 8.18
C LYS A 40 -4.70 -6.22 7.53
N VAL A 41 -5.02 -6.09 6.25
CA VAL A 41 -4.87 -4.85 5.49
C VAL A 41 -6.23 -4.30 5.10
N VAL A 42 -6.42 -2.98 5.28
CA VAL A 42 -7.54 -2.24 4.71
C VAL A 42 -7.00 -1.29 3.66
N GLY A 43 -7.50 -1.37 2.43
CA GLY A 43 -7.10 -0.48 1.33
C GLY A 43 -7.94 0.77 1.26
N LEU A 44 -7.32 1.94 1.06
CA LEU A 44 -7.99 3.21 0.81
C LEU A 44 -7.40 3.89 -0.43
N ASN A 45 -8.21 4.10 -1.48
CA ASN A 45 -7.75 4.69 -2.74
C ASN A 45 -7.81 6.22 -2.71
N VAL A 46 -6.70 6.91 -2.92
CA VAL A 46 -6.64 8.38 -3.09
C VAL A 46 -6.04 8.73 -4.44
N SER A 47 -6.44 9.88 -4.98
CA SER A 47 -5.95 10.39 -6.28
C SER A 47 -5.54 11.86 -6.18
N SER A 48 -4.97 12.41 -7.26
CA SER A 48 -4.58 13.83 -7.35
C SER A 48 -5.72 14.81 -7.09
N ALA A 49 -6.98 14.42 -7.36
CA ALA A 49 -8.17 15.23 -7.15
C ALA A 49 -8.70 15.17 -5.70
N THR A 50 -8.14 14.31 -4.85
CA THR A 50 -8.56 14.19 -3.45
C THR A 50 -8.05 15.40 -2.67
N THR A 51 -8.90 16.06 -1.88
CA THR A 51 -8.45 17.15 -1.01
C THR A 51 -8.00 16.62 0.35
N PRO A 52 -7.10 17.33 1.09
CA PRO A 52 -6.70 16.94 2.44
C PRO A 52 -7.90 16.74 3.38
N GLU A 53 -8.94 17.55 3.26
CA GLU A 53 -10.14 17.47 4.08
C GLU A 53 -10.94 16.19 3.80
N LEU A 54 -11.01 15.77 2.53
CA LEU A 54 -11.64 14.50 2.16
C LEU A 54 -10.84 13.31 2.70
N LEU A 55 -9.51 13.39 2.68
CA LEU A 55 -8.67 12.36 3.26
C LEU A 55 -8.84 12.27 4.78
N LEU A 56 -8.89 13.40 5.50
CA LEU A 56 -9.17 13.43 6.94
C LEU A 56 -10.52 12.79 7.27
N LYS A 57 -11.58 13.09 6.51
CA LYS A 57 -12.89 12.43 6.69
C LYS A 57 -12.82 10.91 6.51
N ARG A 58 -11.96 10.42 5.61
CA ARG A 58 -11.75 8.98 5.43
C ARG A 58 -10.96 8.41 6.61
N PHE A 59 -9.95 9.11 7.11
CA PHE A 59 -9.29 8.70 8.34
C PHE A 59 -10.27 8.61 9.50
N ASP A 60 -11.18 9.57 9.68
CA ASP A 60 -12.20 9.53 10.73
C ASP A 60 -13.15 8.32 10.60
N HIS A 61 -13.33 7.78 9.39
CA HIS A 61 -14.12 6.57 9.15
C HIS A 61 -13.37 5.27 9.47
N TYR A 62 -12.07 5.21 9.19
CA TYR A 62 -11.26 3.98 9.31
C TYR A 62 -10.39 3.92 10.58
N CYS A 63 -10.18 5.06 11.23
CA CYS A 63 -9.26 5.23 12.34
C CYS A 63 -9.94 5.82 13.59
N GLU A 64 -9.28 5.61 14.72
CA GLU A 64 -9.62 6.22 16.00
C GLU A 64 -8.44 7.07 16.49
N TYR A 65 -8.76 8.15 17.20
CA TYR A 65 -7.79 9.00 17.88
C TYR A 65 -7.74 8.64 19.35
N LYS A 66 -6.54 8.38 19.86
CA LYS A 66 -6.28 8.00 21.24
C LYS A 66 -5.29 8.98 21.87
N ARG A 67 -5.58 9.43 23.08
CA ARG A 67 -4.64 10.24 23.85
C ARG A 67 -3.54 9.33 24.40
N ALA A 68 -2.30 9.71 24.16
CA ALA A 68 -1.10 9.07 24.67
C ALA A 68 -0.27 10.09 25.46
N PRO A 69 0.68 9.64 26.29
CA PRO A 69 1.56 10.55 27.04
C PRO A 69 2.33 11.54 26.14
N ASN A 70 2.62 11.15 24.90
CA ASN A 70 3.39 11.94 23.94
C ASN A 70 2.52 12.71 22.93
N GLY A 71 1.21 12.80 23.15
CA GLY A 71 0.28 13.52 22.28
C GLY A 71 -0.90 12.66 21.82
N VAL A 72 -1.46 12.99 20.66
CA VAL A 72 -2.59 12.24 20.08
C VAL A 72 -2.05 11.26 19.06
N VAL A 73 -2.51 10.01 19.12
CA VAL A 73 -2.18 8.95 18.18
C VAL A 73 -3.43 8.57 17.40
N MET A 74 -3.33 8.55 16.07
CA MET A 74 -4.37 8.04 15.18
C MET A 74 -3.94 6.70 14.60
N ALA A 75 -4.80 5.69 14.74
CA ALA A 75 -4.54 4.36 14.21
C ALA A 75 -5.84 3.68 13.73
N PRO A 76 -5.79 2.64 12.88
CA PRO A 76 -6.98 1.93 12.43
C PRO A 76 -7.82 1.44 13.60
N SER A 77 -9.14 1.64 13.53
CA SER A 77 -10.09 1.26 14.59
C SER A 77 -10.12 -0.26 14.77
N GLN A 78 -9.85 -1.01 13.70
CA GLN A 78 -9.74 -2.46 13.74
C GLN A 78 -8.41 -2.87 14.40
N LEU A 79 -8.51 -3.52 15.55
CA LEU A 79 -7.37 -3.94 16.35
C LEU A 79 -6.45 -4.88 15.54
N GLY A 80 -5.14 -4.59 15.57
CA GLY A 80 -4.12 -5.42 14.91
C GLY A 80 -4.08 -5.31 13.38
N LYS A 81 -4.90 -4.44 12.77
CA LYS A 81 -4.86 -4.19 11.33
C LYS A 81 -4.00 -2.99 10.95
N TRP A 82 -3.53 -3.03 9.72
CA TRP A 82 -2.85 -1.95 9.02
C TRP A 82 -3.81 -1.31 8.01
N LEU A 83 -3.79 0.01 7.92
CA LEU A 83 -4.42 0.75 6.85
C LEU A 83 -3.37 1.05 5.78
N VAL A 84 -3.66 0.72 4.54
CA VAL A 84 -2.80 1.01 3.39
C VAL A 84 -3.53 2.01 2.50
N LEU A 85 -2.96 3.21 2.38
CA LEU A 85 -3.41 4.20 1.42
C LEU A 85 -2.77 3.93 0.07
N PHE A 86 -3.58 3.52 -0.88
CA PHE A 86 -3.19 3.39 -2.27
C PHE A 86 -3.41 4.74 -2.95
N CYS A 87 -2.33 5.42 -3.28
CA CYS A 87 -2.33 6.68 -3.98
C CYS A 87 -2.19 6.40 -5.48
N ASP A 88 -3.32 6.33 -6.17
CA ASP A 88 -3.35 6.14 -7.63
C ASP A 88 -3.17 7.48 -8.35
N GLU A 89 -2.60 7.45 -9.54
CA GLU A 89 -2.41 8.60 -10.41
C GLU A 89 -1.78 9.83 -9.72
N ILE A 90 -0.83 9.64 -8.80
CA ILE A 90 -0.19 10.75 -8.07
C ILE A 90 0.55 11.76 -8.98
N ASN A 91 0.79 11.41 -10.24
CA ASN A 91 1.42 12.25 -11.25
C ASN A 91 0.42 12.93 -12.21
N LEU A 92 -0.89 12.88 -11.94
CA LEU A 92 -1.88 13.63 -12.71
C LEU A 92 -1.78 15.15 -12.40
N PRO A 93 -1.93 16.02 -13.41
CA PRO A 93 -1.51 17.41 -13.31
C PRO A 93 -2.67 18.37 -12.98
N ASP A 94 -3.42 18.18 -11.90
CA ASP A 94 -4.25 19.28 -11.40
C ASP A 94 -3.43 20.13 -10.43
N LEU A 95 -2.52 20.89 -11.02
CA LEU A 95 -1.78 21.93 -10.32
C LEU A 95 -2.77 23.07 -10.03
N GLU A 96 -2.94 23.44 -8.76
CA GLU A 96 -3.59 24.72 -8.43
C GLU A 96 -2.84 25.88 -9.11
N LYS A 97 -3.47 27.06 -9.16
CA LYS A 97 -2.94 28.29 -9.78
C LYS A 97 -1.46 28.61 -9.47
N TYR A 98 -0.94 28.12 -8.33
CA TYR A 98 0.43 28.31 -7.87
C TYR A 98 1.32 27.05 -7.93
N GLY A 99 0.92 26.03 -8.68
CA GLY A 99 1.74 24.83 -8.91
C GLY A 99 1.83 23.86 -7.72
N THR A 100 1.03 24.05 -6.66
CA THR A 100 1.08 23.19 -5.47
C THR A 100 -0.08 22.22 -5.46
N GLN A 101 0.21 20.93 -5.33
CA GLN A 101 -0.81 19.92 -5.04
C GLN A 101 -0.93 19.79 -3.52
N ARG A 102 -2.01 20.34 -2.94
CA ARG A 102 -2.24 20.37 -1.49
C ARG A 102 -2.21 18.98 -0.88
N ILE A 103 -2.85 18.01 -1.53
CA ILE A 103 -2.90 16.62 -1.07
C ILE A 103 -1.52 15.96 -1.05
N ILE A 104 -0.71 16.16 -2.09
CA ILE A 104 0.62 15.56 -2.11
C ILE A 104 1.54 16.19 -1.05
N SER A 105 1.39 17.49 -0.82
CA SER A 105 2.12 18.18 0.26
C SER A 105 1.75 17.64 1.63
N PHE A 106 0.46 17.35 1.83
CA PHE A 106 -0.08 16.76 3.06
C PHE A 106 0.39 15.30 3.23
N LEU A 107 0.32 14.46 2.19
CA LEU A 107 0.85 13.10 2.23
C LEU A 107 2.35 13.10 2.55
N ARG A 108 3.11 14.02 1.96
CA ARG A 108 4.55 14.17 2.26
C ARG A 108 4.81 14.57 3.70
N GLN A 109 3.97 15.44 4.28
CA GLN A 109 4.07 15.78 5.69
C GLN A 109 3.90 14.53 6.55
N ILE A 110 2.86 13.73 6.28
CA ILE A 110 2.55 12.53 7.04
C ILE A 110 3.67 11.49 6.93
N VAL A 111 4.13 11.20 5.71
CA VAL A 111 5.20 10.23 5.46
C VAL A 111 6.51 10.68 6.10
N LYS A 112 6.91 11.94 5.92
CA LYS A 112 8.20 12.45 6.39
C LYS A 112 8.25 12.62 7.91
N HIS A 113 7.16 13.08 8.51
CA HIS A 113 7.13 13.47 9.91
C HIS A 113 6.36 12.49 10.80
N GLY A 114 5.74 11.45 10.23
CA GLY A 114 4.97 10.46 10.98
C GLY A 114 3.65 11.00 11.54
N GLY A 115 3.10 12.07 10.97
CA GLY A 115 1.92 12.73 11.51
C GLY A 115 1.53 14.02 10.82
N PHE A 116 0.50 14.68 11.35
CA PHE A 116 0.00 15.95 10.88
C PHE A 116 -0.56 16.81 12.02
N TYR A 117 -0.76 18.10 11.77
CA TYR A 117 -1.45 18.97 12.71
C TYR A 117 -2.96 18.93 12.48
N SER A 118 -3.71 18.69 13.54
CA SER A 118 -5.17 18.82 13.56
C SER A 118 -5.57 20.26 13.24
N THR A 119 -6.56 20.42 12.36
CA THR A 119 -7.07 21.73 11.96
C THR A 119 -8.02 22.33 12.99
N SER A 120 -8.56 21.54 13.90
CA SER A 120 -9.54 21.99 14.90
C SER A 120 -8.89 22.60 16.14
N ASP A 121 -7.81 21.98 16.64
CA ASP A 121 -7.18 22.33 17.91
C ASP A 121 -5.65 22.50 17.81
N HIS A 122 -5.10 22.45 16.60
CA HIS A 122 -3.67 22.62 16.32
C HIS A 122 -2.75 21.64 17.06
N THR A 123 -3.29 20.50 17.49
CA THR A 123 -2.52 19.44 18.13
C THR A 123 -1.78 18.59 17.10
N TRP A 124 -0.59 18.08 17.47
CA TRP A 124 0.11 17.11 16.64
C TRP A 124 -0.52 15.73 16.80
N VAL A 125 -0.92 15.13 15.67
CA VAL A 125 -1.45 13.78 15.57
C VAL A 125 -0.40 12.88 14.94
N THR A 126 0.07 11.91 15.71
CA THR A 126 1.00 10.88 15.24
C THR A 126 0.21 9.73 14.61
N ILE A 127 0.66 9.21 13.47
CA ILE A 127 0.02 8.07 12.82
C ILE A 127 0.69 6.75 13.22
N GLU A 128 -0.13 5.71 13.42
CA GLU A 128 0.36 4.35 13.67
C GLU A 128 -0.38 3.34 12.81
N ARG A 129 0.36 2.34 12.31
CA ARG A 129 -0.18 1.25 11.46
C ARG A 129 -0.89 1.76 10.20
N ILE A 130 -0.37 2.85 9.64
CA ILE A 130 -0.79 3.40 8.35
C ILE A 130 0.41 3.37 7.41
N GLN A 131 0.25 2.79 6.22
CA GLN A 131 1.25 2.77 5.15
C GLN A 131 0.71 3.45 3.90
N PHE A 132 1.62 3.97 3.08
CA PHE A 132 1.31 4.66 1.83
C PHE A 132 1.96 3.90 0.68
N VAL A 133 1.19 3.66 -0.38
CA VAL A 133 1.65 3.02 -1.61
C VAL A 133 1.28 3.94 -2.76
N GLY A 134 2.29 4.46 -3.47
CA GLY A 134 2.07 5.27 -4.66
C GLY A 134 2.07 4.43 -5.93
N ALA A 135 1.07 4.63 -6.78
CA ALA A 135 1.05 4.17 -8.16
C ALA A 135 1.07 5.39 -9.08
N CYS A 136 1.93 5.34 -10.10
CA CYS A 136 2.02 6.37 -11.12
C CYS A 136 2.17 5.74 -12.49
N ASN A 137 1.55 6.37 -13.49
CA ASN A 137 1.75 5.96 -14.89
C ASN A 137 3.11 6.47 -15.39
N PRO A 138 3.74 5.77 -16.36
CA PRO A 138 4.96 6.26 -16.99
C PRO A 138 4.84 7.73 -17.44
N PRO A 139 5.88 8.56 -17.27
CA PRO A 139 5.85 9.96 -17.67
C PRO A 139 5.77 10.15 -19.20
N THR A 140 5.92 9.07 -19.97
CA THR A 140 5.77 9.03 -21.43
C THR A 140 4.31 9.09 -21.86
N ASP A 141 3.36 8.81 -20.97
CA ASP A 141 1.94 8.79 -21.30
C ASP A 141 1.38 10.21 -21.44
N ARG A 142 0.46 10.40 -22.40
CA ARG A 142 -0.07 11.72 -22.77
C ARG A 142 -0.71 12.40 -21.55
N GLY A 143 -0.23 13.60 -21.20
CA GLY A 143 -0.73 14.39 -20.07
C GLY A 143 -0.10 14.07 -18.72
N ARG A 144 0.91 13.17 -18.65
CA ARG A 144 1.69 12.92 -17.43
C ARG A 144 2.90 13.84 -17.35
N LYS A 145 3.25 14.29 -16.14
CA LYS A 145 4.49 15.04 -15.88
C LYS A 145 5.46 14.18 -15.09
N PRO A 146 6.79 14.31 -15.32
CA PRO A 146 7.78 13.64 -14.50
C PRO A 146 7.64 14.09 -13.05
N LEU A 147 7.64 13.13 -12.13
CA LEU A 147 7.67 13.41 -10.69
C LEU A 147 8.97 14.15 -10.38
N SER A 148 8.87 15.33 -9.77
CA SER A 148 10.07 16.04 -9.28
C SER A 148 10.83 15.16 -8.28
N HIS A 149 12.14 15.38 -8.13
CA HIS A 149 12.99 14.63 -7.18
C HIS A 149 12.48 14.69 -5.72
N ARG A 150 11.65 15.67 -5.39
CA ARG A 150 10.98 15.80 -4.07
C ARG A 150 9.78 14.86 -3.91
N TYR A 151 9.25 14.30 -4.99
CA TYR A 151 8.14 13.34 -5.02
C TYR A 151 8.59 11.89 -5.03
N SER A 152 9.79 11.58 -5.52
CA SER A 152 10.34 10.21 -5.52
C SER A 152 10.81 9.74 -4.14
N MET A 153 10.64 10.56 -3.09
CA MET A 153 10.99 10.25 -1.69
C MET A 153 9.75 10.04 -0.81
N LEU A 154 8.55 9.93 -1.42
CA LEU A 154 7.33 9.48 -0.75
C LEU A 154 7.33 7.97 -0.54
#